data_AF-A0A936S976-F1
#
_entry.id   AF-A0A936S976-F1
#
_cell.length_a   1.000
_cell.length_b   1.000
_cell.length_c   1.000
_cell.angle_alpha   90.00
_cell.angle_beta   90.00
_cell.angle_gamma   90.00
#
_symmetry.space_group_name_H-M   'P 1'
#
loop_
_entity.id
_entity.type
_entity.pdbx_description
1 polymer ?
#
loop_
_entity_poly.entity_id
_entity_poly.type
_entity_poly.pdbx_seq_one_letter_code
_entity_poly.pdbx_strand_id
1 'polypeptide(L)'
;MGEHDIKTGHNEEQMRAFTLSVLSDLQAFEYMFDNGHFSDEVCRIGAEQEMFLVDSAMRPTPRSLDVIADAGDPRLTTEIRTI
;
A
#
# COMPACT_ATOMS: atom_id res chain seq x y z
N MET A 1 -7.43 17.43 -3.72
CA MET A 1 -8.11 17.53 -5.02
C MET A 1 -8.51 16.13 -5.42
N GLY A 2 -9.79 15.88 -5.66
CA GLY A 2 -10.28 14.61 -6.19
C GLY A 2 -11.06 14.94 -7.45
N GLU A 3 -10.63 14.38 -8.58
CA GLU A 3 -11.44 14.40 -9.80
C GLU A 3 -12.41 13.23 -9.70
N HIS A 4 -13.71 13.50 -9.77
CA HIS A 4 -14.73 12.46 -9.74
C HIS A 4 -15.23 12.25 -11.17
N ASP A 5 -14.59 11.31 -11.88
CA ASP A 5 -14.98 10.91 -13.22
C ASP A 5 -16.20 9.97 -13.13
N ILE A 6 -17.41 10.56 -13.09
CA ILE A 6 -18.66 9.80 -13.07
C ILE A 6 -18.95 9.32 -14.50
N LYS A 7 -18.58 8.08 -14.80
CA LYS A 7 -18.94 7.40 -16.06
C LYS A 7 -20.40 6.95 -15.98
N THR A 8 -21.30 7.63 -16.69
CA THR A 8 -22.76 7.46 -16.65
C THR A 8 -23.31 6.31 -17.51
N GLY A 9 -22.51 5.29 -17.81
CA GLY A 9 -22.96 4.11 -18.56
C GLY A 9 -22.28 2.86 -18.04
N HIS A 10 -23.03 2.00 -17.34
CA HIS A 10 -22.55 0.69 -16.91
C HIS A 10 -23.03 -0.37 -17.92
N ASN A 11 -22.09 -0.97 -18.64
CA ASN A 11 -22.36 -2.17 -19.44
C ASN A 11 -22.45 -3.40 -18.52
N GLU A 12 -23.16 -4.45 -18.92
CA GLU A 12 -23.34 -5.69 -18.15
C GLU A 12 -21.99 -6.32 -17.73
N GLU A 13 -20.98 -6.25 -18.61
CA GLU A 13 -19.63 -6.72 -18.31
C GLU A 13 -18.99 -5.96 -17.14
N GLN A 14 -19.17 -4.63 -17.09
CA GLN A 14 -18.66 -3.79 -16.00
C GLN A 14 -19.40 -4.09 -14.70
N MET A 15 -20.71 -4.33 -14.76
CA MET A 15 -21.51 -4.72 -13.60
C MET A 15 -21.05 -6.08 -13.04
N ARG A 16 -20.79 -7.05 -13.93
CA ARG A 16 -20.26 -8.36 -13.53
C ARG A 16 -18.86 -8.25 -12.92
N ALA A 17 -17.96 -7.48 -13.52
CA ALA A 17 -16.62 -7.25 -12.98
C ALA A 17 -16.69 -6.60 -11.59
N PHE A 18 -17.53 -5.57 -11.44
CA PHE A 18 -17.77 -4.93 -10.15
C PHE A 18 -18.27 -5.93 -9.10
N THR A 19 -19.26 -6.75 -9.44
CA THR A 19 -19.81 -7.77 -8.53
C THR A 19 -18.74 -8.76 -8.08
N LEU A 20 -17.87 -9.20 -8.99
CA LEU A 20 -16.76 -10.10 -8.67
C LEU A 20 -15.74 -9.45 -7.73
N SER A 21 -15.41 -8.17 -7.95
CA SER A 21 -14.53 -7.43 -7.03
C SER A 21 -15.13 -7.34 -5.63
N VAL A 22 -16.41 -7.02 -5.51
CA VAL A 22 -17.10 -6.96 -4.21
C VAL A 22 -17.08 -8.32 -3.50
N LEU A 23 -17.33 -9.41 -4.22
CA LEU A 23 -17.26 -10.75 -3.64
C LEU A 23 -15.83 -11.11 -3.19
N SER A 24 -14.82 -10.71 -3.95
CA SER A 24 -13.41 -10.90 -3.59
C SER A 24 -13.07 -10.12 -2.31
N ASP A 25 -13.55 -8.89 -2.19
CA ASP A 25 -13.32 -8.06 -1.00
C ASP A 25 -13.99 -8.68 0.24
N LEU A 26 -15.21 -9.22 0.09
CA LEU A 26 -15.90 -9.94 1.17
C LEU A 26 -15.15 -11.20 1.60
N GLN A 27 -14.61 -11.96 0.65
CA GLN A 27 -13.78 -13.13 0.97
C GLN A 27 -12.49 -12.75 1.69
N ALA A 28 -11.83 -11.68 1.26
CA ALA A 28 -10.66 -11.15 1.96
C ALA A 28 -11.03 -10.70 3.37
N PHE A 29 -12.18 -10.05 3.55
CA PHE A 29 -12.66 -9.61 4.84
C PHE A 29 -12.96 -10.79 5.78
N GLU A 30 -13.65 -11.83 5.30
CA GLU A 30 -13.92 -13.06 6.04
C GLU A 30 -12.61 -13.74 6.48
N TYR A 31 -11.64 -13.85 5.56
CA TYR A 31 -10.32 -14.38 5.89
C TYR A 31 -9.62 -13.56 6.98
N MET A 32 -9.62 -12.22 6.87
CA MET A 32 -9.02 -11.35 7.87
C MET A 32 -9.69 -11.46 9.24
N PHE A 33 -11.02 -11.64 9.24
CA PHE A 33 -11.80 -11.83 10.44
C PHE A 33 -11.46 -13.16 11.13
N ASP A 34 -11.51 -14.27 10.39
CA ASP A 34 -11.23 -15.61 10.92
C ASP A 34 -9.79 -15.77 11.41
N ASN A 35 -8.84 -15.03 10.83
CA ASN A 35 -7.43 -15.05 11.22
C ASN A 35 -7.06 -13.98 12.27
N GLY A 36 -8.03 -13.23 12.80
CA GLY A 36 -7.78 -12.25 13.87
C GLY A 36 -6.87 -11.09 13.43
N HIS A 37 -6.95 -10.66 12.17
CA HIS A 37 -6.19 -9.51 11.67
C HIS A 37 -6.78 -8.16 12.12
N PHE A 38 -7.97 -8.16 12.73
CA PHE A 38 -8.53 -7.01 13.41
C PHE A 38 -8.12 -7.02 14.88
N SER A 39 -7.65 -5.87 15.38
CA SER A 39 -7.24 -5.72 16.77
C SER A 39 -8.40 -5.25 17.65
N ASP A 40 -8.64 -5.95 18.75
CA ASP A 40 -9.53 -5.52 19.84
C ASP A 40 -8.82 -4.61 20.87
N GLU A 41 -7.55 -4.27 20.61
CA GLU A 41 -6.78 -3.40 21.49
C GLU A 41 -7.15 -1.92 21.35
N VAL A 42 -6.52 -1.09 22.18
CA VAL A 42 -6.63 0.38 22.08
C VAL A 42 -6.18 0.84 20.70
N CYS A 43 -6.95 1.77 20.11
CA CYS A 43 -6.62 2.40 18.85
C CYS A 43 -5.21 3.03 18.89
N ARG A 44 -4.36 2.69 17.90
CA ARG A 44 -3.00 3.22 17.75
C ARG A 44 -2.90 3.95 16.41
N ILE A 45 -2.12 5.03 16.37
CA ILE A 45 -1.80 5.75 15.13
C ILE A 45 -0.34 5.44 14.79
N GLY A 46 -0.13 4.79 13.66
CA GLY A 46 1.18 4.65 13.02
C GLY A 46 1.38 5.73 11.96
N ALA A 47 2.63 6.05 11.66
CA ALA A 47 3.00 6.91 10.54
C ALA A 47 4.15 6.28 9.79
N GLU A 48 4.07 6.29 8.46
CA GLU A 48 5.09 5.78 7.56
C GLU A 48 5.57 6.92 6.67
N GLN A 49 6.88 6.97 6.39
CA GLN A 49 7.47 7.97 5.52
C GLN A 49 8.40 7.31 4.52
N GLU A 50 8.11 7.53 3.24
CA GLU A 50 8.98 7.13 2.14
C GLU A 50 9.94 8.25 1.77
N MET A 51 11.18 7.89 1.45
CA MET A 51 12.22 8.82 1.06
C MET A 51 12.97 8.34 -0.17
N PHE A 52 13.31 9.29 -1.05
CA PHE A 52 14.21 9.04 -2.17
C PHE A 52 15.63 9.45 -1.78
N LEU A 53 16.59 8.54 -1.96
CA LEU A 53 17.99 8.85 -1.78
C LEU A 53 18.54 9.49 -3.04
N VAL A 54 19.21 10.64 -2.87
CA VAL A 54 19.85 11.38 -3.97
C VAL A 54 21.30 11.73 -3.62
N ASP A 55 22.13 11.88 -4.66
CA ASP A 55 23.50 12.35 -4.51
C ASP A 55 23.55 13.89 -4.44
N SER A 56 24.75 14.45 -4.29
CA SER A 56 24.97 15.90 -4.27
C SER A 56 24.62 16.59 -5.60
N ALA A 57 24.47 15.84 -6.69
CA ALA A 57 24.02 16.32 -7.99
C ALA A 57 22.51 16.11 -8.20
N MET A 58 21.77 15.75 -7.14
CA MET A 58 20.33 15.48 -7.14
C MET A 58 19.91 14.29 -8.01
N ARG A 59 20.81 13.33 -8.23
CA ARG A 59 20.51 12.10 -8.99
C ARG A 59 20.10 10.97 -8.05
N PRO A 60 19.18 10.07 -8.48
CA PRO A 60 18.81 8.91 -7.68
C PRO A 60 20.02 8.07 -7.29
N THR A 61 20.14 7.74 -6.01
CA THR A 61 21.25 6.96 -5.46
C THR A 61 20.76 5.59 -5.00
N PRO A 62 21.16 4.49 -5.66
CA PRO A 62 20.72 3.14 -5.33
C PRO A 62 21.52 2.56 -4.14
N ARG A 63 21.52 3.25 -3.00
CA ARG A 63 22.25 2.84 -1.78
C ARG A 63 21.33 2.58 -0.58
N SER A 64 20.05 2.29 -0.83
CA SER A 64 19.07 2.08 0.25
C SER A 64 19.48 0.95 1.18
N LEU A 65 20.00 -0.17 0.65
CA LEU A 65 20.44 -1.30 1.46
C LEU A 65 21.65 -0.95 2.33
N ASP A 66 22.63 -0.23 1.78
CA ASP A 66 23.80 0.22 2.54
C ASP A 66 23.37 1.16 3.68
N VAL A 67 22.50 2.13 3.41
CA VAL A 67 21.98 3.07 4.41
C VAL A 67 21.21 2.36 5.52
N ILE A 68 20.36 1.38 5.17
CA ILE A 68 19.59 0.62 6.17
C ILE A 68 20.54 -0.24 7.02
N ALA A 69 21.52 -0.89 6.40
CA ALA A 69 22.52 -1.71 7.11
C ALA A 69 23.36 -0.86 8.08
N ASP A 70 23.83 0.30 7.64
CA ASP A 70 24.62 1.22 8.46
C ASP A 70 23.80 1.85 9.59
N ALA A 71 22.51 2.15 9.35
CA ALA A 71 21.62 2.68 10.37
C ALA A 71 21.29 1.65 11.46
N GLY A 72 21.18 0.36 11.09
CA GLY A 72 20.91 -0.73 12.03
C GLY A 72 19.57 -0.61 12.77
N ASP A 73 18.62 0.17 12.22
CA ASP A 73 17.33 0.47 12.85
C ASP A 73 16.23 -0.43 12.26
N PRO A 74 15.56 -1.27 13.07
CA PRO A 74 14.54 -2.20 12.59
C PRO A 74 13.27 -1.49 12.06
N ARG A 75 13.10 -0.19 12.30
CA ARG A 75 11.98 0.60 11.77
C ARG A 75 12.19 0.99 10.31
N LEU A 76 13.41 0.86 9.80
CA LEU A 76 13.73 1.16 8.41
C LEU A 76 13.57 -0.10 7.56
N THR A 77 12.83 0.02 6.47
CA THR A 77 12.65 -1.04 5.48
C THR A 77 12.73 -0.46 4.07
N THR A 78 12.93 -1.33 3.09
CA THR A 78 12.84 -0.97 1.68
C THR A 78 11.40 -1.05 1.19
N GLU A 79 10.98 -0.06 0.41
CA GLU A 79 9.76 -0.14 -0.39
C GLU A 79 10.01 -0.77 -1.77
N ILE A 80 8.92 -1.15 -2.46
CA ILE A 80 9.02 -1.78 -3.79
C ILE A 80 9.61 -0.79 -4.80
N ARG A 81 10.78 -1.14 -5.34
CA ARG A 81 11.36 -0.47 -6.52
C ARG A 81 11.23 -1.39 -7.73
N THR A 82 10.40 -1.01 -8.70
CA THR A 82 10.52 -1.54 -10.06
C THR A 82 11.83 -1.04 -10.66
N ILE A 83 12.64 -1.98 -11.14
CA ILE A 83 13.97 -1.76 -11.73
C ILE A 83 13.84 -0.95 -13.03
#